data_AF-A0A3A0AER2-F1
#
_entry.id   AF-A0A3A0AER2-F1
#
_cell.length_a   1.000
_cell.length_b   1.000
_cell.length_c   1.000
_cell.angle_alpha   90.00
_cell.angle_beta   90.00
_cell.angle_gamma   90.00
#
_symmetry.space_group_name_H-M   'P 1'
#
loop_
_entity.id
_entity.type
_entity.pdbx_description
1 polymer ?
#
loop_
_entity_poly.entity_id
_entity_poly.type
_entity_poly.pdbx_seq_one_letter_code
_entity_poly.pdbx_strand_id
1 'polypeptide(L)'
;MKAMLYMAGRQEPVAVFDEVNIVTMNDNHKAAPFRVLYKTRRLNASKTMLELHRDTKMLLKLEDGREANVILQHNSLDMQGNAVGILRVLGELAN
;
A
#
# COMPACT_ATOMS: atom_id res chain seq x y z
N MET A 1 8.01 -9.85 1.10
CA MET A 1 6.66 -10.37 0.78
C MET A 1 6.04 -9.50 -0.30
N LYS A 2 5.14 -10.07 -1.11
CA LYS A 2 4.36 -9.33 -2.10
C LYS A 2 3.04 -8.84 -1.53
N ALA A 3 2.39 -7.94 -2.25
CA ALA A 3 1.03 -7.55 -1.95
C ALA A 3 0.28 -7.05 -3.19
N MET A 4 -1.04 -7.05 -3.11
CA MET A 4 -1.94 -6.53 -4.14
C MET A 4 -2.79 -5.40 -3.54
N LEU A 5 -2.94 -4.31 -4.28
CA LEU A 5 -3.75 -3.16 -3.88
C LEU A 5 -5.01 -3.10 -4.71
N TYR A 6 -6.16 -2.87 -4.07
CA TYR A 6 -7.47 -2.80 -4.71
C TYR A 6 -8.16 -1.48 -4.37
N MET A 7 -8.85 -0.91 -5.35
CA MET A 7 -9.81 0.18 -5.11
C MET A 7 -11.14 -0.39 -4.61
N ALA A 8 -11.89 0.40 -3.85
CA ALA A 8 -13.22 0.01 -3.40
C ALA A 8 -14.10 -0.42 -4.60
N GLY A 9 -14.74 -1.59 -4.47
CA GLY A 9 -15.62 -2.15 -5.50
C GLY A 9 -14.93 -2.76 -6.72
N ARG A 10 -13.58 -2.81 -6.78
CA ARG A 10 -12.86 -3.48 -7.86
C ARG A 10 -12.39 -4.87 -7.47
N GLN A 11 -12.60 -5.84 -8.36
CA GLN A 11 -12.11 -7.21 -8.19
C GLN A 11 -10.67 -7.39 -8.68
N GLU A 12 -10.23 -6.55 -9.61
CA GLU A 12 -8.85 -6.57 -10.12
C GLU A 12 -7.94 -5.64 -9.32
N PRO A 13 -6.68 -6.06 -9.07
CA PRO A 13 -5.73 -5.20 -8.38
C PRO A 13 -5.34 -4.01 -9.26
N VAL A 14 -5.29 -2.83 -8.64
CA VAL A 14 -4.82 -1.59 -9.28
C VAL A 14 -3.29 -1.45 -9.22
N ALA A 15 -2.66 -2.12 -8.26
CA ALA A 15 -1.21 -2.23 -8.10
C ALA A 15 -0.81 -3.63 -7.63
N VAL A 16 0.38 -4.06 -8.04
CA VAL A 16 1.06 -5.23 -7.47
C VAL A 16 2.41 -4.76 -6.92
N PHE A 17 2.64 -5.01 -5.64
CA PHE A 17 3.87 -4.66 -4.94
C PHE A 17 4.81 -5.86 -4.91
N ASP A 18 6.00 -5.69 -5.48
CA ASP A 18 7.02 -6.72 -5.58
C ASP A 18 7.67 -6.96 -4.21
N GLU A 19 7.86 -5.89 -3.45
CA GLU A 19 8.40 -5.95 -2.08
C GLU A 19 7.55 -5.09 -1.16
N VAL A 20 7.24 -5.64 0.01
CA VAL A 20 6.51 -4.97 1.09
C VAL A 20 7.21 -5.21 2.41
N ASN A 21 7.34 -4.13 3.19
CA ASN A 21 7.80 -4.14 4.58
C ASN A 21 6.80 -3.41 5.47
N ILE A 22 6.45 -4.02 6.60
CA ILE A 22 5.54 -3.43 7.58
C ILE A 22 6.37 -2.88 8.73
N VAL A 23 6.16 -1.61 9.05
CA VAL A 23 6.82 -0.92 10.16
C VAL A 23 5.78 -0.49 11.18
N THR A 24 6.05 -0.80 12.44
CA THR A 24 5.27 -0.32 13.58
C THR A 24 5.90 0.96 14.10
N MET A 25 5.16 2.06 14.00
CA MET A 25 5.55 3.37 14.53
C MET A 25 5.41 3.41 16.06
N ASN A 26 6.27 4.17 16.72
CA ASN A 26 6.32 4.30 18.17
C ASN A 26 5.13 5.08 18.79
N ASP A 27 5.17 5.26 20.11
CA ASP A 27 4.06 5.69 20.98
C ASP A 27 3.29 6.96 20.61
N ASN A 28 3.80 7.81 19.71
CA ASN A 28 3.08 8.99 19.24
C ASN A 28 2.04 8.68 18.14
N HIS A 29 1.94 7.42 17.68
CA HIS A 29 1.07 7.01 16.57
C HIS A 29 0.03 5.93 16.96
N LYS A 30 -0.47 5.97 18.21
CA LYS A 30 -1.35 4.93 18.77
C LYS A 30 -2.61 4.63 17.94
N ALA A 31 -3.18 5.62 17.26
CA ALA A 31 -4.41 5.44 16.47
C ALA A 31 -4.19 4.75 15.11
N ALA A 32 -2.96 4.73 14.59
CA ALA A 32 -2.62 4.10 13.32
C ALA A 32 -1.11 3.77 13.31
N PRO A 33 -0.69 2.73 14.05
CA PRO A 33 0.74 2.47 14.29
C PRO A 33 1.42 1.88 13.06
N PHE A 34 0.71 1.20 12.17
CA PHE A 34 1.33 0.49 11.06
C PHE A 34 1.54 1.37 9.82
N ARG A 35 2.70 1.21 9.19
CA ARG A 35 3.02 1.69 7.85
C ARG A 35 3.48 0.54 6.98
N VAL A 36 3.07 0.56 5.73
CA VAL A 36 3.46 -0.42 4.73
C VAL A 36 4.33 0.30 3.71
N LEU A 37 5.63 0.00 3.74
CA LEU A 37 6.55 0.43 2.70
C LEU A 37 6.41 -0.54 1.54
N TYR A 38 6.29 -0.03 0.33
CA TYR A 38 6.25 -0.85 -0.88
C TYR A 38 7.35 -0.45 -1.85
N LYS A 39 7.73 -1.43 -2.69
CA LYS A 39 8.49 -1.24 -3.91
C LYS A 39 7.86 -2.05 -5.03
N THR A 40 7.79 -1.45 -6.22
CA THR A 40 7.27 -2.11 -7.42
C THR A 40 7.90 -1.54 -8.67
N ARG A 41 8.10 -2.38 -9.67
CA ARG A 41 8.56 -1.93 -11.00
C ARG A 41 7.50 -1.07 -11.71
N ARG A 42 6.21 -1.28 -11.43
CA ARG A 42 5.10 -0.55 -12.05
C ARG A 42 3.98 -0.35 -11.05
N LEU A 43 3.86 0.88 -10.53
CA LEU A 43 2.82 1.24 -9.57
C LEU A 43 1.42 1.12 -10.16
N ASN A 44 1.26 1.60 -11.39
CA ASN A 44 -0.01 1.58 -12.10
C ASN A 44 -0.05 0.32 -12.98
N ALA A 45 -0.31 -0.84 -12.36
CA ALA A 45 -0.48 -2.10 -13.08
C ALA A 45 -1.76 -2.08 -13.96
N SER A 46 -2.69 -1.18 -13.66
CA SER A 46 -3.91 -0.87 -14.42
C SER A 46 -3.87 0.56 -14.99
N LYS A 47 -4.88 0.97 -15.80
CA LYS A 47 -5.05 2.38 -16.26
C LYS A 47 -5.41 3.37 -15.13
N THR A 48 -5.21 2.99 -13.88
CA THR A 48 -5.55 3.79 -12.69
C THR A 48 -4.30 4.50 -12.22
N MET A 49 -4.31 5.83 -12.21
CA MET A 49 -3.21 6.64 -11.70
C MET A 49 -3.39 6.81 -10.18
N LEU A 50 -2.74 5.95 -9.39
CA LEU A 50 -2.91 5.92 -7.93
C LEU A 50 -2.56 7.25 -7.25
N GLU A 51 -1.69 8.04 -7.88
CA GLU A 51 -1.30 9.36 -7.42
C GLU A 51 -2.48 10.36 -7.38
N LEU A 52 -3.57 10.10 -8.11
CA LEU A 52 -4.81 10.89 -8.08
C LEU A 52 -5.79 10.45 -6.99
N HIS A 53 -5.52 9.32 -6.33
CA HIS A 53 -6.39 8.69 -5.34
C HIS A 53 -5.78 8.65 -3.94
N ARG A 54 -4.94 9.65 -3.59
CA ARG A 54 -4.19 9.69 -2.32
C ARG A 54 -5.09 9.62 -1.08
N ASP A 55 -6.24 10.29 -1.15
CA ASP A 55 -7.21 10.35 -0.06
C ASP A 55 -8.26 9.23 -0.13
N THR A 56 -8.13 8.30 -1.09
CA THR A 56 -9.07 7.21 -1.25
C THR A 56 -8.65 6.01 -0.41
N LYS A 57 -9.59 5.49 0.38
CA LYS A 57 -9.43 4.22 1.11
C LYS A 57 -9.33 3.06 0.11
N MET A 58 -8.28 2.28 0.24
CA MET A 58 -7.97 1.12 -0.59
C MET A 58 -7.83 -0.14 0.29
N LEU A 59 -7.94 -1.31 -0.34
CA LEU A 59 -7.73 -2.60 0.32
C LEU A 59 -6.37 -3.16 -0.11
N LEU A 60 -5.50 -3.40 0.86
CA LEU A 60 -4.23 -4.10 0.67
C LEU A 60 -4.41 -5.56 1.06
N LYS A 61 -4.01 -6.48 0.18
CA LYS A 61 -3.92 -7.91 0.47
C LYS A 61 -2.46 -8.34 0.40
N LEU A 62 -1.94 -8.85 1.51
CA LEU A 62 -0.57 -9.34 1.64
C LEU A 62 -0.50 -10.80 1.19
N GLU A 63 0.67 -11.21 0.71
CA GLU A 63 0.94 -12.58 0.27
C GLU A 63 0.73 -13.64 1.36
N ASP A 64 0.85 -13.26 2.64
CA ASP A 64 0.64 -14.14 3.78
C ASP A 64 -0.83 -14.25 4.24
N GLY A 65 -1.76 -13.70 3.46
CA GLY A 65 -3.20 -13.75 3.72
C GLY A 65 -3.73 -12.56 4.51
N ARG A 66 -2.87 -11.72 5.09
CA ARG A 66 -3.30 -10.54 5.84
C ARG A 66 -3.93 -9.48 4.93
N GLU A 67 -4.96 -8.82 5.44
CA GLU A 67 -5.62 -7.72 4.74
C GLU A 67 -5.69 -6.46 5.60
N ALA A 68 -5.65 -5.31 4.94
CA ALA A 68 -5.69 -4.02 5.61
C ALA A 68 -6.32 -2.94 4.74
N ASN A 69 -7.08 -2.07 5.39
CA ASN A 69 -7.50 -0.83 4.77
C ASN A 69 -6.35 0.17 4.81
N VAL A 70 -6.05 0.82 3.69
CA VAL A 70 -4.90 1.72 3.57
C VAL A 70 -5.22 2.98 2.79
N ILE A 71 -4.39 4.01 2.97
CA ILE A 71 -4.33 5.21 2.13
C ILE A 71 -2.91 5.43 1.64
N LEU A 72 -2.75 6.01 0.46
CA LEU A 72 -1.44 6.34 -0.09
C LEU A 72 -0.91 7.61 0.59
N GLN A 73 0.10 7.45 1.45
CA GLN A 73 0.70 8.56 2.19
C GLN A 73 1.84 9.22 1.39
N HIS A 74 2.67 8.41 0.73
CA HIS A 74 3.80 8.89 -0.05
C HIS A 74 4.08 7.97 -1.24
N ASN A 75 4.55 8.55 -2.34
CA ASN A 75 5.01 7.85 -3.54
C ASN A 75 6.16 8.61 -4.18
N SER A 76 7.18 7.88 -4.64
CA SER A 76 8.36 8.40 -5.34
C SER A 76 8.95 7.32 -6.26
N LEU A 77 10.03 7.67 -6.97
CA LEU A 77 10.85 6.75 -7.75
C LEU A 77 12.23 6.61 -7.08
N ASP A 78 12.75 5.38 -7.02
CA ASP A 78 14.15 5.15 -6.62
C ASP A 78 15.12 5.42 -7.79
N MET A 79 16.43 5.35 -7.51
CA MET A 79 17.47 5.59 -8.54
C MET A 79 17.46 4.59 -9.70
N GLN A 80 16.76 3.47 -9.56
CA GLN A 80 16.61 2.45 -10.60
C GLN A 80 15.27 2.59 -11.35
N GLY A 81 14.48 3.63 -11.02
CA GLY A 81 13.17 3.89 -11.63
C GLY A 81 12.03 3.02 -11.08
N ASN A 82 12.24 2.30 -9.98
CA ASN A 82 11.15 1.58 -9.32
C ASN A 82 10.29 2.56 -8.52
N ALA A 83 8.98 2.35 -8.53
CA ALA A 83 8.09 3.08 -7.65
C ALA A 83 8.25 2.56 -6.22
N VAL A 84 8.49 3.50 -5.30
CA VAL A 84 8.63 3.25 -3.87
C VAL A 84 7.72 4.19 -3.11
N GLY A 85 7.10 3.71 -2.04
CA GLY A 85 6.17 4.55 -1.31
C GLY A 85 5.74 3.98 0.02
N ILE A 86 4.81 4.70 0.65
CA ILE A 86 4.32 4.42 1.99
C ILE A 86 2.80 4.44 1.94
N LEU A 87 2.20 3.34 2.38
CA LEU A 87 0.78 3.26 2.70
C LEU A 87 0.60 3.38 4.21
N ARG A 88 -0.36 4.20 4.61
CA ARG A 88 -0.81 4.24 6.00
C ARG A 88 -1.93 3.25 6.19
N VAL A 89 -1.80 2.37 7.18
CA VAL A 89 -2.87 1.46 7.58
C VAL A 89 -3.92 2.23 8.37
N LEU A 90 -5.18 2.01 8.03
CA LEU A 90 -6.36 2.53 8.69
C LEU A 90 -6.93 1.43 9.60
N GLY A 91 -6.56 1.44 10.87
CA GLY A 91 -6.95 0.42 11.85
C GLY A 91 -5.91 -0.68 11.98
N GLU A 92 -6.38 -1.93 12.00
CA GLU A 92 -5.56 -3.11 12.24
C GLU A 92 -5.24 -3.87 10.95
N LEU A 93 -4.21 -4.71 11.02
CA LEU A 93 -3.89 -5.71 10.01
C LEU A 93 -4.63 -7.00 10.39
N ALA A 94 -5.62 -7.40 9.62
CA ALA A 94 -6.46 -8.56 9.92
C ALA A 94 -6.02 -9.80 9.12
N ASN A 95 -6.37 -10.99 9.62
CA ASN A 95 -6.28 -12.28 8.94
C ASN A 95 -7.67 -12.75 8.47
#